data_AF-A0A7S1L0S8-F1
#
_entry.id   AF-A0A7S1L0S8-F1
#
_cell.length_a   1.000
_cell.length_b   1.000
_cell.length_c   1.000
_cell.angle_alpha   90.00
_cell.angle_beta   90.00
_cell.angle_gamma   90.00
#
_symmetry.space_group_name_H-M   'P 1'
#
loop_
_entity.id
_entity.type
_entity.pdbx_description
1 polymer ?
#
loop_
_entity_poly.entity_id
_entity_poly.type
_entity_poly.pdbx_seq_one_letter_code
_entity_poly.pdbx_strand_id
1 'polypeptide(L)'
;AGLGGSLTRLGSASTLPPGEAREGQKAADIAISPDGRRIYASNRGRLNTVCVFEVSEDGALRQLQQVEAPAYPRHIRLARDGSLLLVAGQHDGVVWTYFTHYKAAQGGLTWSGTAVRGPPTT
;
A
#
# COMPACT_ATOMS: atom_id res chain seq x y z
N ALA A 1 -32.82 -15.95 11.36
CA ALA A 1 -32.82 -15.27 10.04
C ALA A 1 -31.38 -14.99 9.68
N GLY A 2 -30.87 -15.61 8.60
CA GLY A 2 -29.44 -15.56 8.26
C GLY A 2 -29.00 -14.15 7.91
N LEU A 3 -27.85 -13.74 8.45
CA LEU A 3 -27.10 -12.56 7.98
C LEU A 3 -26.63 -12.87 6.57
N GLY A 4 -27.47 -12.63 5.57
CA GLY A 4 -27.07 -12.69 4.16
C GLY A 4 -26.01 -11.61 3.93
N GLY A 5 -24.74 -11.95 4.11
CA GLY A 5 -23.60 -11.04 3.94
C GLY A 5 -23.46 -10.66 2.48
N SER A 6 -24.24 -9.68 2.04
CA SER A 6 -24.13 -9.11 0.70
C SER A 6 -23.09 -8.00 0.68
N LEU A 7 -22.23 -8.00 -0.33
CA LEU A 7 -21.25 -6.93 -0.57
C LEU A 7 -21.82 -5.98 -1.63
N THR A 8 -21.84 -4.68 -1.30
CA THR A 8 -22.19 -3.62 -2.26
C THR A 8 -20.92 -2.88 -2.65
N ARG A 9 -20.63 -2.79 -3.96
CA ARG A 9 -19.48 -2.03 -4.45
C ARG A 9 -19.74 -0.53 -4.31
N LEU A 10 -18.93 0.14 -3.48
CA LEU A 10 -18.98 1.61 -3.32
C LEU A 10 -18.25 2.36 -4.44
N GLY A 11 -17.13 1.82 -4.94
CA GLY A 11 -16.34 2.48 -5.97
C GLY A 11 -15.02 1.77 -6.31
N SER A 12 -14.15 2.48 -7.01
CA SER A 12 -12.76 2.07 -7.25
C SER A 12 -11.89 3.29 -7.57
N ALA A 13 -10.63 3.27 -7.16
CA ALA A 13 -9.63 4.26 -7.54
C ALA A 13 -8.45 3.58 -8.25
N SER A 14 -7.78 4.32 -9.13
CA SER A 14 -6.52 3.87 -9.74
C SER A 14 -5.42 3.87 -8.68
N THR A 15 -4.61 2.82 -8.63
CA THR A 15 -3.38 2.78 -7.83
C THR A 15 -2.16 3.31 -8.58
N LEU A 16 -2.34 3.72 -9.84
CA LEU A 16 -1.32 4.29 -10.71
C LEU A 16 -1.50 5.81 -10.85
N PRO A 17 -0.41 6.56 -11.14
CA PRO A 17 -0.51 7.98 -11.44
C PRO A 17 -1.48 8.27 -12.60
N PRO A 18 -2.07 9.47 -12.66
CA PRO A 18 -2.81 9.91 -13.84
C PRO A 18 -1.97 9.78 -15.12
N GLY A 19 -2.54 9.14 -16.14
CA GLY A 19 -1.88 8.95 -17.45
C GLY A 19 -0.90 7.77 -17.52
N GLU A 20 -0.63 7.07 -16.41
CA GLU A 20 0.26 5.92 -16.42
C GLU A 20 -0.38 4.72 -17.13
N ALA A 21 0.39 4.05 -17.99
CA ALA A 21 -0.06 2.86 -18.68
C ALA A 21 -0.28 1.70 -17.69
N ARG A 22 -1.40 0.99 -17.84
CA ARG A 22 -1.72 -0.20 -17.05
C ARG A 22 -0.87 -1.41 -17.45
N GLU A 23 -0.34 -1.40 -18.68
CA GLU A 23 0.43 -2.52 -19.21
C GLU A 23 1.67 -2.78 -18.35
N GLY A 24 1.88 -4.04 -17.97
CA GLY A 24 2.99 -4.43 -17.10
C GLY A 24 2.82 -4.07 -15.61
N GLN A 25 1.74 -3.38 -15.21
CA GLN A 25 1.46 -3.08 -13.80
C GLN A 25 0.46 -4.08 -13.21
N LYS A 26 0.67 -4.49 -11.96
CA LYS A 26 -0.20 -5.43 -11.24
C LYS A 26 -0.35 -5.03 -9.78
N ALA A 27 -1.56 -4.67 -9.36
CA ALA A 27 -1.88 -4.54 -7.94
C ALA A 27 -1.58 -5.87 -7.20
N ALA A 28 -1.27 -5.80 -5.90
CA ALA A 28 -0.95 -6.99 -5.11
C ALA A 28 -1.68 -7.04 -3.77
N ASP A 29 -1.23 -6.26 -2.80
CA ASP A 29 -1.70 -6.35 -1.42
C ASP A 29 -2.15 -4.98 -0.91
N ILE A 30 -2.99 -4.99 0.12
CA ILE A 30 -3.52 -3.79 0.76
C ILE A 30 -3.36 -3.85 2.28
N ALA A 31 -3.14 -2.69 2.90
CA ALA A 31 -3.20 -2.51 4.35
C ALA A 31 -4.01 -1.27 4.69
N ILE A 32 -4.69 -1.29 5.84
CA ILE A 32 -5.53 -0.19 6.32
C ILE A 32 -4.96 0.30 7.65
N SER A 33 -4.91 1.62 7.84
CA SER A 33 -4.48 2.20 9.12
C SER A 33 -5.42 1.81 10.28
N PRO A 34 -4.94 1.83 11.54
CA PRO A 34 -5.77 1.46 12.69
C PRO A 34 -7.05 2.29 12.86
N ASP A 35 -7.06 3.53 12.37
CA ASP A 35 -8.23 4.41 12.39
C ASP A 35 -9.13 4.27 11.14
N GLY A 36 -8.78 3.41 10.19
CA GLY A 36 -9.53 3.19 8.96
C GLY A 36 -9.38 4.30 7.91
N ARG A 37 -8.63 5.37 8.19
CA ARG A 37 -8.61 6.59 7.36
C ARG A 37 -7.57 6.59 6.25
N ARG A 38 -6.67 5.61 6.23
CA ARG A 38 -5.62 5.43 5.21
C ARG A 38 -5.62 4.01 4.67
N ILE A 39 -5.47 3.90 3.34
CA ILE A 39 -5.20 2.64 2.65
C ILE A 39 -3.84 2.73 1.98
N TYR A 40 -3.03 1.68 2.13
CA TYR A 40 -1.77 1.48 1.43
C TYR A 40 -1.97 0.33 0.45
N ALA A 41 -1.64 0.53 -0.82
CA ALA A 41 -1.80 -0.49 -1.86
C ALA A 41 -0.50 -0.65 -2.66
N SER A 42 0.01 -1.88 -2.78
CA SER A 42 1.23 -2.13 -3.55
C SER A 42 0.95 -2.44 -5.02
N ASN A 43 1.80 -1.90 -5.89
CA ASN A 43 1.83 -2.19 -7.32
C ASN A 43 3.14 -2.85 -7.69
N ARG A 44 3.07 -4.00 -8.34
CA ARG A 44 4.19 -4.73 -8.91
C ARG A 44 4.33 -4.42 -10.39
N GLY A 45 5.55 -4.52 -10.90
CA GLY A 45 5.80 -4.46 -12.33
C GLY A 45 6.83 -3.41 -12.67
N ARG A 46 6.52 -2.59 -13.68
CA ARG A 46 7.45 -1.57 -14.18
C ARG A 46 7.72 -0.47 -13.16
N LEU A 47 6.70 -0.04 -12.41
CA LEU A 47 6.87 1.08 -11.46
C LEU A 47 7.33 0.65 -10.07
N ASN A 48 6.90 -0.52 -9.57
CA ASN A 48 7.13 -0.98 -8.18
C ASN A 48 6.90 0.12 -7.14
N THR A 49 5.65 0.28 -6.72
CA THR A 49 5.25 1.40 -5.85
C THR A 49 4.32 0.97 -4.74
N VAL A 50 4.21 1.82 -3.71
CA VAL A 50 3.07 1.82 -2.78
C VAL A 50 2.28 3.11 -2.98
N CYS A 51 0.99 2.97 -3.24
CA CYS A 51 0.04 4.09 -3.35
C CYS A 51 -0.70 4.27 -2.02
N VAL A 52 -0.89 5.52 -1.61
CA VAL A 52 -1.56 5.90 -0.34
C VAL A 52 -2.87 6.60 -0.68
N PHE A 53 -3.96 6.14 -0.07
CA PHE A 53 -5.28 6.78 -0.18
C PHE A 53 -5.75 7.28 1.18
N GLU A 54 -6.45 8.40 1.18
CA GLU A 54 -7.40 8.77 2.22
C GLU A 54 -8.75 8.10 1.95
N VAL A 55 -9.40 7.64 3.02
CA VAL A 55 -10.77 7.13 3.00
C VAL A 55 -11.69 8.23 3.54
N SER A 56 -12.63 8.68 2.72
CA SER A 56 -13.69 9.60 3.11
C SER A 56 -14.77 8.90 3.95
N GLU A 57 -15.60 9.67 4.65
CA GLU A 57 -16.69 9.13 5.48
C GLU A 57 -17.70 8.27 4.70
N ASP A 58 -17.89 8.56 3.42
CA ASP A 58 -18.75 7.80 2.49
C ASP A 58 -18.04 6.59 1.85
N GLY A 59 -16.79 6.32 2.22
CA GLY A 59 -15.96 5.25 1.65
C GLY A 59 -15.29 5.59 0.32
N ALA A 60 -15.41 6.84 -0.17
CA ALA A 60 -14.66 7.28 -1.34
C ALA A 60 -13.14 7.30 -1.07
N LEU A 61 -12.35 7.02 -2.10
CA LEU A 61 -10.89 6.98 -1.99
C LEU A 61 -10.26 8.16 -2.73
N ARG A 62 -9.39 8.90 -2.02
CA ARG A 62 -8.60 10.00 -2.58
C ARG A 62 -7.13 9.66 -2.50
N GLN A 63 -6.46 9.56 -3.65
CA GLN A 63 -5.01 9.32 -3.68
C GLN A 63 -4.27 10.51 -3.07
N LEU A 64 -3.36 10.23 -2.13
CA LEU A 64 -2.54 11.22 -1.44
C LEU A 64 -1.12 11.26 -1.98
N GLN A 65 -0.56 10.08 -2.21
CA GLN A 65 0.86 9.92 -2.46
C GLN A 65 1.09 8.60 -3.19
N GLN A 66 2.22 8.55 -3.90
CA GLN A 66 2.82 7.32 -4.35
C GLN A 66 4.31 7.35 -4.00
N VAL A 67 4.82 6.25 -3.47
CA VAL A 67 6.23 6.09 -3.14
C VAL A 67 6.81 4.89 -3.87
N GLU A 68 8.11 4.93 -4.12
CA GLU A 68 8.88 3.79 -4.61
C GLU A 68 8.77 2.61 -3.63
N ALA A 69 9.11 1.41 -4.12
CA ALA A 69 9.08 0.18 -3.36
C ALA A 69 10.18 -0.76 -3.86
N PRO A 70 10.58 -1.78 -3.08
CA PRO A 70 11.53 -2.78 -3.54
C PRO A 70 10.99 -3.60 -4.71
N ALA A 71 11.85 -4.41 -5.33
CA ALA A 71 11.52 -5.07 -6.59
C ALA A 71 10.34 -6.03 -6.43
N TYR A 72 9.27 -5.75 -7.17
CA TYR A 72 8.06 -6.57 -7.24
C TYR A 72 7.39 -6.74 -5.84
N PRO A 73 6.87 -5.65 -5.25
CA PRO A 73 6.37 -5.61 -3.87
C PRO A 73 5.05 -6.37 -3.73
N ARG A 74 5.13 -7.69 -3.56
CA ARG A 74 3.95 -8.56 -3.52
C ARG A 74 3.17 -8.47 -2.22
N HIS A 75 3.83 -8.11 -1.13
CA HIS A 75 3.26 -8.15 0.20
C HIS A 75 3.63 -6.91 1.00
N ILE A 76 2.64 -6.36 1.71
CA ILE A 76 2.86 -5.26 2.64
C ILE A 76 2.23 -5.59 3.99
N ARG A 77 2.83 -5.11 5.07
CA ARG A 77 2.25 -5.27 6.41
C ARG A 77 2.41 -3.99 7.20
N LEU A 78 1.31 -3.54 7.78
CA LEU A 78 1.30 -2.43 8.71
C LEU A 78 1.56 -2.96 10.13
N ALA A 79 2.45 -2.30 10.85
CA ALA A 79 2.62 -2.54 12.28
C ALA A 79 1.30 -2.31 13.03
N ARG A 80 1.07 -3.01 14.14
CA ARG A 80 -0.20 -2.94 14.89
C ARG A 80 -0.56 -1.54 15.35
N ASP A 81 0.43 -0.74 15.73
CA ASP A 81 0.28 0.66 16.13
C ASP A 81 0.11 1.62 14.94
N GLY A 82 0.21 1.10 13.72
CA GLY A 82 0.14 1.86 12.48
C GLY A 82 1.41 2.64 12.14
N SER A 83 2.47 2.63 12.96
CA SER A 83 3.60 3.56 12.80
C SER A 83 4.50 3.26 11.60
N LEU A 84 4.60 1.98 11.24
CA LEU A 84 5.50 1.48 10.20
C LEU A 84 4.75 0.60 9.20
N LEU A 85 5.05 0.79 7.91
CA LEU A 85 4.67 -0.09 6.82
C LEU A 85 5.90 -0.86 6.35
N LEU A 86 5.84 -2.19 6.39
CA LEU A 86 6.83 -3.10 5.84
C LEU A 86 6.44 -3.48 4.42
N VAL A 87 7.38 -3.42 3.49
CA VAL A 87 7.17 -3.71 2.08
C VAL A 87 8.20 -4.74 1.62
N ALA A 88 7.74 -5.94 1.27
CA ALA A 88 8.63 -7.04 0.88
C ALA A 88 8.77 -7.13 -0.64
N GLY A 89 10.00 -7.03 -1.14
CA GLY A 89 10.35 -7.22 -2.54
C GLY A 89 10.53 -8.70 -2.87
N GLN A 90 9.70 -9.22 -3.78
CA GLN A 90 9.74 -10.64 -4.15
C GLN A 90 11.01 -10.98 -4.92
N HIS A 91 11.48 -10.09 -5.79
CA HIS A 91 12.55 -10.40 -6.75
C HIS A 91 13.95 -10.10 -6.24
N ASP A 92 14.08 -9.28 -5.21
CA ASP A 92 15.36 -8.87 -4.62
C ASP A 92 15.54 -9.34 -3.18
N GLY A 93 14.51 -9.94 -2.57
CA GLY A 93 14.57 -10.52 -1.23
C GLY A 93 14.82 -9.48 -0.13
N VAL A 94 14.36 -8.24 -0.30
CA VAL A 94 14.51 -7.18 0.71
C VAL A 94 13.18 -6.80 1.33
N VAL A 95 13.23 -6.28 2.54
CA VAL A 95 12.12 -5.62 3.22
C VAL A 95 12.50 -4.17 3.47
N TRP A 96 11.75 -3.28 2.84
CA TRP A 96 11.82 -1.84 3.03
C TRP A 96 10.81 -1.43 4.11
N THR A 97 11.12 -0.40 4.91
CA THR A 97 10.15 0.14 5.86
C THR A 97 9.89 1.63 5.65
N TYR A 98 8.63 2.05 5.83
CA TYR A 98 8.18 3.43 5.72
C TYR A 98 7.46 3.85 7.00
N PHE A 99 7.69 5.08 7.49
CA PHE A 99 6.85 5.71 8.49
C PHE A 99 5.55 6.19 7.86
N THR A 100 4.39 5.96 8.48
CA THR A 100 3.09 6.14 7.80
C THR A 100 2.33 7.42 8.09
N HIS A 101 2.77 8.20 9.08
CA HIS A 101 2.14 9.46 9.50
C HIS A 101 0.59 9.46 9.45
N TYR A 102 -0.06 8.33 9.74
CA TYR A 102 -1.45 8.12 9.33
C TYR A 102 -2.44 9.05 10.04
N LYS A 103 -2.06 9.48 11.25
CA LYS A 103 -2.78 10.46 12.07
C LYS A 103 -2.63 11.91 11.58
N ALA A 104 -1.65 12.21 10.74
CA ALA A 104 -1.46 13.55 10.20
C ALA A 104 -2.56 13.87 9.17
N ALA A 105 -3.01 15.12 9.13
CA ALA A 105 -4.03 15.57 8.19
C ALA A 105 -3.61 15.31 6.73
N GLN A 106 -2.34 15.53 6.41
CA GLN A 106 -1.76 15.23 5.09
C GLN A 106 -1.57 13.73 4.87
N GLY A 107 -1.37 12.94 5.94
CA GLY A 107 -1.04 11.52 5.88
C GLY A 107 0.29 11.26 5.17
N GLY A 108 0.52 10.02 4.75
CA GLY A 108 1.55 9.69 3.76
C GLY A 108 2.50 8.56 4.17
N LEU A 109 3.62 8.45 3.48
CA LEU A 109 4.71 7.53 3.77
C LEU A 109 6.03 8.30 3.66
N THR A 110 6.92 8.09 4.63
CA THR A 110 8.30 8.59 4.59
C THR A 110 9.25 7.42 4.66
N TRP A 111 10.23 7.37 3.74
CA TRP A 111 11.25 6.33 3.75
C TRP A 111 12.02 6.36 5.07
N SER A 112 12.14 5.19 5.72
CA SER A 112 12.83 5.08 7.01
C SER A 112 14.36 5.08 6.89
N GLY A 113 14.92 4.93 5.69
CA GLY A 113 16.34 4.61 5.50
C GLY A 113 16.67 3.12 5.65
N THR A 114 15.71 2.28 6.06
CA THR A 114 15.98 0.89 6.46
C THR A 114 15.51 -0.12 5.40
N ALA A 115 16.48 -0.86 4.85
CA ALA A 115 16.27 -2.04 4.04
C ALA A 115 16.93 -3.25 4.69
N VAL A 116 16.15 -4.29 4.99
CA VAL A 116 16.66 -5.56 5.53
C VAL A 116 16.62 -6.62 4.43
N ARG A 117 17.77 -7.22 4.12
CA ARG A 117 17.87 -8.31 3.14
C ARG A 117 17.64 -9.65 3.83
N GLY A 118 16.78 -10.48 3.25
CA GLY A 118 16.64 -11.88 3.64
C GLY A 118 17.92 -12.67 3.37
N PRO A 119 18.10 -13.84 4.00
CA PRO A 119 19.26 -14.68 3.71
C PRO A 119 19.33 -15.04 2.21
N PRO A 120 20.53 -15.29 1.66
CA PRO A 120 20.67 -15.78 0.29
C PRO A 120 19.83 -17.04 0.11
N THR A 121 19.07 -17.13 -0.98
CA THR A 121 18.46 -18.39 -1.40
C THR A 121 19.56 -19.24 -2.04
N THR A 122 19.99 -20.31 -1.36
CA THR A 122 20.86 -21.36 -1.90
C THR A 122 20.13 -22.21 -2.94
#